data_AF-A0A7Y5GG46-F1
#
_entry.id   AF-A0A7Y5GG46-F1
#
_cell.length_a   1.000
_cell.length_b   1.000
_cell.length_c   1.000
_cell.angle_alpha   90.00
_cell.angle_beta   90.00
_cell.angle_gamma   90.00
#
_symmetry.space_group_name_H-M   'P 1'
#
loop_
_entity.id
_entity.type
_entity.pdbx_description
1 polymer ?
#
loop_
_entity_poly.entity_id
_entity_poly.type
_entity_poly.pdbx_seq_one_letter_code
_entity_poly.pdbx_strand_id
1 'polypeptide(L)'
;MTRKQRDMLRAIATAPHGTSIADIARTLGISRLYAYQRVWRLQSEGYVARRPGTVCSLRLTEQGREAVWPWLLAQGPGGIFVLEP
;
A
#
# COMPACT_ATOMS: atom_id res chain seq x y z
N MET A 1 -0.10 -12.96 7.99
CA MET A 1 -0.45 -12.07 6.86
C MET A 1 -1.13 -12.85 5.73
N THR A 2 -2.36 -12.46 5.35
CA THR A 2 -3.16 -13.12 4.30
C THR A 2 -2.76 -12.71 2.88
N ARG A 3 -3.09 -13.51 1.85
CA ARG A 3 -2.87 -13.17 0.42
C ARG A 3 -3.50 -11.81 0.07
N LYS A 4 -4.77 -11.61 0.46
CA LYS A 4 -5.51 -10.36 0.23
C LYS A 4 -4.88 -9.14 0.94
N GLN A 5 -4.21 -9.33 2.09
CA GLN A 5 -3.45 -8.23 2.73
C GLN A 5 -2.21 -7.86 1.92
N ARG A 6 -1.47 -8.86 1.42
CA ARG A 6 -0.33 -8.64 0.53
C ARG A 6 -0.73 -7.93 -0.76
N ASP A 7 -1.83 -8.34 -1.40
CA ASP A 7 -2.28 -7.71 -2.64
C ASP A 7 -2.68 -6.23 -2.42
N MET A 8 -3.29 -5.92 -1.27
CA MET A 8 -3.55 -4.53 -0.87
C MET A 8 -2.27 -3.74 -0.62
N LEU A 9 -1.29 -4.31 0.10
CA LEU A 9 0.00 -3.65 0.36
C LEU A 9 0.77 -3.41 -0.95
N ARG A 10 0.71 -4.35 -1.90
CA ARG A 10 1.30 -4.18 -3.24
C ARG A 10 0.64 -3.03 -3.99
N ALA A 11 -0.69 -2.98 -3.99
CA ALA A 11 -1.42 -1.89 -4.65
C ALA A 11 -1.07 -0.53 -4.05
N ILE A 12 -0.88 -0.45 -2.72
CA ILE A 12 -0.41 0.78 -2.05
C ILE A 12 1.05 1.09 -2.43
N ALA A 13 1.91 0.07 -2.55
CA ALA A 13 3.32 0.23 -2.92
C ALA A 13 3.51 0.79 -4.33
N THR A 14 2.70 0.33 -5.28
CA THR A 14 2.79 0.68 -6.70
C THR A 14 1.88 1.86 -7.08
N ALA A 15 1.04 2.33 -6.15
CA ALA A 15 0.15 3.45 -6.41
C ALA A 15 0.95 4.75 -6.54
N PRO A 16 0.65 5.60 -7.54
CA PRO A 16 1.19 6.94 -7.61
C PRO A 16 0.95 7.73 -6.32
N HIS A 17 1.83 8.68 -6.00
CA HIS A 17 1.63 9.56 -4.86
C HIS A 17 0.28 10.30 -4.98
N GLY A 18 -0.48 10.33 -3.88
CA GLY A 18 -1.81 10.96 -3.86
C GLY A 18 -2.97 10.05 -4.27
N THR A 19 -2.73 8.79 -4.62
CA THR A 19 -3.79 7.84 -4.93
C THR A 19 -4.67 7.57 -3.70
N SER A 20 -5.98 7.72 -3.86
CA SER A 20 -6.94 7.49 -2.78
C SER A 20 -7.22 6.00 -2.57
N ILE A 21 -7.74 5.65 -1.39
CA ILE A 21 -8.25 4.28 -1.11
C ILE A 21 -9.33 3.87 -2.13
N ALA A 22 -10.14 4.83 -2.59
CA ALA A 22 -11.18 4.57 -3.58
C ALA A 22 -10.60 4.21 -4.96
N ASP A 23 -9.48 4.83 -5.34
CA ASP A 23 -8.79 4.51 -6.59
C ASP A 23 -8.10 3.14 -6.49
N ILE A 24 -7.48 2.84 -5.35
CA ILE A 24 -6.91 1.50 -5.08
C ILE A 24 -8.01 0.43 -5.15
N ALA A 25 -9.18 0.70 -4.58
CA ALA A 25 -10.32 -0.21 -4.67
C ALA A 25 -10.76 -0.47 -6.12
N ARG A 26 -10.77 0.59 -6.95
CA ARG A 26 -11.07 0.50 -8.39
C ARG A 26 -10.03 -0.37 -9.11
N THR A 27 -8.75 -0.13 -8.88
CA THR A 27 -7.65 -0.90 -9.49
C THR A 27 -7.71 -2.39 -9.11
N LEU A 28 -8.09 -2.69 -7.88
CA LEU A 28 -8.23 -4.07 -7.40
C LEU A 28 -9.58 -4.74 -7.75
N GLY A 29 -10.52 -4.01 -8.33
CA GLY A 29 -11.86 -4.52 -8.63
C GLY A 29 -12.66 -4.93 -7.39
N ILE A 30 -12.44 -4.26 -6.25
CA ILE A 30 -13.08 -4.56 -4.96
C ILE A 30 -13.99 -3.41 -4.51
N SER A 31 -14.91 -3.69 -3.59
CA SER A 31 -15.77 -2.64 -3.03
C SER A 31 -14.95 -1.63 -2.21
N ARG A 32 -15.35 -0.35 -2.26
CA ARG A 32 -14.71 0.72 -1.48
C ARG A 32 -14.73 0.40 0.01
N LEU A 33 -15.88 -0.03 0.54
CA LEU A 33 -16.03 -0.40 1.95
C LEU A 33 -15.02 -1.49 2.35
N TYR A 34 -14.86 -2.51 1.52
CA TYR A 34 -13.90 -3.58 1.77
C TYR A 34 -12.46 -3.05 1.77
N ALA A 35 -12.11 -2.17 0.84
CA ALA A 35 -10.80 -1.53 0.81
C ALA A 35 -10.53 -0.67 2.06
N TYR A 36 -11.49 0.15 2.48
CA TYR A 36 -11.38 0.94 3.72
C TYR A 36 -11.16 0.08 4.95
N GLN A 37 -11.97 -0.98 5.14
CA GLN A 37 -11.78 -1.93 6.25
C GLN A 37 -10.40 -2.58 6.21
N ARG A 38 -9.90 -2.92 5.02
CA ARG A 38 -8.56 -3.52 4.84
C ARG A 38 -7.46 -2.55 5.21
N VAL A 39 -7.54 -1.32 4.73
CA VAL A 39 -6.56 -0.27 5.02
C VAL A 39 -6.56 0.06 6.51
N TRP A 40 -7.74 0.15 7.13
CA TRP A 40 -7.85 0.43 8.56
C TRP A 40 -7.20 -0.68 9.41
N ARG A 41 -7.39 -1.93 9.01
CA ARG A 41 -6.69 -3.07 9.63
C ARG A 41 -5.18 -3.01 9.42
N LEU A 42 -4.71 -2.72 8.21
CA LEU A 42 -3.28 -2.57 7.92
C LEU A 42 -2.64 -1.38 8.65
N GLN A 43 -3.41 -0.33 8.93
CA GLN A 43 -3.01 0.80 9.77
C GLN A 43 -2.87 0.37 11.24
N SER A 44 -3.87 -0.34 11.76
CA SER A 44 -3.82 -0.88 13.13
C SER A 44 -2.69 -1.89 13.32
N GLU A 45 -2.34 -2.65 12.29
CA GLU A 45 -1.24 -3.63 12.29
C GLU A 45 0.13 -2.98 12.01
N GLY A 46 0.19 -1.66 11.79
CA GLY A 46 1.45 -0.92 11.62
C GLY A 46 2.10 -1.01 10.24
N TYR A 47 1.43 -1.57 9.24
CA TYR A 47 1.97 -1.71 7.87
C TYR A 47 1.77 -0.46 6.99
N VAL A 48 0.76 0.35 7.30
CA VAL A 48 0.39 1.53 6.51
C VAL A 48 0.18 2.71 7.44
N ALA A 49 0.60 3.89 7.03
CA ALA A 49 0.32 5.15 7.70
C ALA A 49 -0.39 6.12 6.74
N ARG A 50 -1.16 7.06 7.29
CA ARG A 50 -1.65 8.20 6.51
C ARG A 50 -0.53 9.22 6.36
N ARG A 51 -0.40 9.85 5.19
CA ARG A 51 0.53 10.98 5.06
C ARG A 51 -0.03 12.20 5.80
N PRO A 52 0.78 12.87 6.64
CA PRO A 52 0.39 14.16 7.19
C PRO A 52 0.16 15.16 6.04
N GLY A 53 -0.87 16.00 6.16
CA GLY A 53 -1.20 17.03 5.17
C GLY A 53 -2.03 16.57 3.96
N THR A 54 -2.42 15.29 3.88
CA THR A 54 -3.33 14.82 2.82
C THR A 54 -4.43 13.93 3.37
N VAL A 55 -5.67 14.22 3.00
CA VAL A 55 -6.87 13.54 3.55
C VAL A 55 -6.96 12.08 3.08
N CYS A 56 -6.34 11.74 1.95
CA CYS A 56 -6.56 10.46 1.26
C CYS A 56 -5.30 9.67 0.88
N SER A 57 -4.10 10.14 1.24
CA SER A 57 -2.86 9.50 0.80
C SER A 57 -2.33 8.50 1.83
N LEU A 58 -2.01 7.29 1.36
CA LEU A 58 -1.37 6.25 2.16
C LEU A 58 0.13 6.19 1.90
N ARG A 59 0.92 5.85 2.93
CA ARG A 59 2.34 5.52 2.82
C ARG A 59 2.59 4.18 3.51
N LEU A 60 3.42 3.33 2.91
CA LEU A 60 3.93 2.14 3.59
C LEU A 60 4.88 2.55 4.73
N THR A 61 4.70 1.95 5.89
CA THR A 61 5.71 1.99 6.96
C THR A 61 6.89 1.10 6.58
N GLU A 62 7.94 1.10 7.39
CA GLU A 62 9.07 0.19 7.21
C GLU A 62 8.64 -1.27 7.20
N GLN A 63 7.84 -1.67 8.19
CA GLN A 63 7.22 -2.99 8.26
C GLN A 63 6.35 -3.31 7.02
N GLY A 64 5.60 -2.32 6.53
CA GLY A 64 4.83 -2.42 5.29
C GLY A 64 5.68 -2.66 4.05
N ARG A 65 6.87 -2.05 3.99
CA ARG A 65 7.82 -2.22 2.90
C ARG A 65 8.46 -3.60 2.96
N GLU A 66 8.97 -4.03 4.11
CA GLU A 66 9.56 -5.37 4.28
C GLU A 66 8.59 -6.48 3.89
N ALA A 67 7.30 -6.30 4.22
CA ALA A 67 6.23 -7.23 3.87
C ALA A 67 6.03 -7.46 2.36
N VAL A 68 6.37 -6.48 1.52
CA VAL A 68 6.24 -6.54 0.06
C VAL A 68 7.59 -6.53 -0.66
N TRP A 69 8.68 -6.27 0.05
CA TRP A 69 10.04 -6.16 -0.47
C TRP A 69 10.49 -7.38 -1.29
N PRO A 70 10.29 -8.64 -0.83
CA PRO A 70 10.66 -9.81 -1.63
C PRO A 70 9.92 -9.89 -2.97
N TRP A 71 8.71 -9.33 -3.04
CA TRP A 71 7.93 -9.31 -4.27
C TRP A 71 8.32 -8.16 -5.19
N LEU A 72 8.66 -6.99 -4.63
CA LEU A 72 9.18 -5.87 -5.41
C LEU A 72 10.50 -6.24 -6.10
N LEU A 73 11.40 -6.95 -5.39
CA LEU A 73 12.65 -7.46 -5.94
C LEU A 73 12.44 -8.52 -7.04
N ALA A 74 11.42 -9.37 -6.89
CA ALA A 74 11.10 -10.42 -7.86
C ALA A 74 10.56 -9.86 -9.19
N GLN A 75 10.20 -8.57 -9.28
CA GLN A 75 9.77 -7.91 -10.52
C GLN A 75 10.92 -7.30 -11.34
N GLY A 76 12.19 -7.55 -10.96
CA GLY A 76 13.37 -7.16 -11.74
C GLY A 76 13.93 -5.77 -11.39
N PRO A 77 15.15 -5.44 -11.87
CA PRO A 77 15.97 -4.31 -11.40
C PRO A 77 15.47 -2.90 -11.83
N GLY A 78 14.21 -2.75 -12.23
CA GLY A 78 13.62 -1.48 -12.65
C GLY A 78 12.88 -0.71 -11.55
N GLY A 79 12.68 -1.30 -10.37
CA GLY A 79 11.98 -0.69 -9.25
C GLY A 79 12.93 0.07 -8.33
N ILE A 80 13.61 1.11 -8.82
CA ILE A 80 14.32 2.08 -7.97
C ILE A 80 13.25 2.80 -7.15
N PHE A 81 12.91 2.27 -5.97
CA PHE A 81 12.32 3.07 -4.92
C PHE A 81 13.43 4.00 -4.46
N VAL A 82 13.39 5.24 -4.97
CA VAL A 82 14.29 6.31 -4.54
C VAL A 82 14.17 6.41 -3.02
N LEU A 83 15.26 6.04 -2.36
CA LEU A 83 15.55 6.36 -0.98
C LEU A 83 15.70 7.88 -0.91
N GLU A 84 14.61 8.60 -0.70
CA GLU A 84 14.72 9.96 -0.18
C GLU A 84 15.08 9.85 1.31
N PRO A 85 16.18 10.49 1.75
CA PRO A 85 16.73 10.40 3.11
C PRO A 85 15.78 10.90 4.21
#